data_AF-A0A439TRR4-F1
#
_entry.id   AF-A0A439TRR4-F1
#
_cell.length_a   1.000
_cell.length_b   1.000
_cell.length_c   1.000
_cell.angle_alpha   90.00
_cell.angle_beta   90.00
_cell.angle_gamma   90.00
#
_symmetry.space_group_name_H-M   'P 1'
#
loop_
_entity.id
_entity.type
_entity.pdbx_description
1 polymer ?
#
loop_
_entity_poly.entity_id
_entity_poly.type
_entity_poly.pdbx_seq_one_letter_code
_entity_poly.pdbx_strand_id
1 'polypeptide(L)' 'MTFKVAIIGRPNVGKSTLFNRLVGRKLALVDDTPGVTRDRRVHAAKLYDLHFDVIDTAG' A
#
# COMPACT_ATOMS: atom_id res chain seq x y z
N MET A 1 -8.65 5.36 -17.84
CA MET A 1 -9.42 5.22 -16.57
C MET A 1 -8.49 4.62 -15.54
N THR A 2 -8.32 5.26 -14.39
CA THR A 2 -7.54 4.70 -13.28
C THR A 2 -8.49 4.03 -12.30
N PHE A 3 -8.32 2.73 -12.07
CA PHE A 3 -9.05 2.00 -11.03
C PHE A 3 -8.27 2.05 -9.71
N LYS A 4 -8.96 1.77 -8.60
CA LYS A 4 -8.38 1.76 -7.26
C LYS A 4 -8.31 0.32 -6.73
N VAL A 5 -7.21 -0.03 -6.08
CA VAL A 5 -6.97 -1.34 -5.46
C VAL A 5 -6.67 -1.14 -3.98
N ALA A 6 -7.42 -1.83 -3.11
CA ALA A 6 -7.13 -1.87 -1.67
C ALA A 6 -6.44 -3.19 -1.31
N ILE A 7 -5.38 -3.13 -0.49
CA ILE A 7 -4.70 -4.32 0.04
C ILE A 7 -5.21 -4.58 1.45
N ILE A 8 -5.92 -5.70 1.65
CA ILE A 8 -6.53 -6.07 2.93
C ILE A 8 -6.02 -7.45 3.35
N GLY A 9 -5.78 -7.65 4.64
CA GLY A 9 -5.35 -8.92 5.20
C GLY A 9 -4.98 -8.82 6.67
N ARG A 10 -4.75 -9.96 7.32
CA ARG A 10 -4.36 -10.04 8.74
C ARG A 10 -3.11 -9.19 9.04
N PRO A 11 -2.88 -8.77 10.30
CA PRO A 11 -1.63 -8.13 10.70
C PRO A 11 -0.40 -8.97 10.32
N ASN A 12 0.70 -8.31 9.98
CA ASN A 12 2.01 -8.92 9.71
C ASN A 12 2.10 -9.92 8.53
N VAL A 13 1.10 -10.01 7.65
CA VAL A 13 1.13 -10.90 6.46
C VAL A 13 1.91 -10.33 5.26
N GLY A 14 2.59 -9.20 5.44
CA GLY A 14 3.38 -8.57 4.37
C GLY A 14 2.64 -7.56 3.48
N LYS A 15 1.52 -7.00 3.94
CA LYS A 15 0.74 -5.98 3.21
C LYS A 15 1.61 -4.79 2.78
N SER A 16 2.37 -4.21 3.71
CA SER A 16 3.26 -3.07 3.45
C SER A 16 4.41 -3.42 2.50
N THR A 17 4.88 -4.68 2.52
CA THR A 17 5.87 -5.19 1.56
C THR A 17 5.31 -5.22 0.15
N LEU A 18 4.08 -5.72 -0.03
CA LEU A 18 3.40 -5.73 -1.33
C LEU A 18 3.13 -4.31 -1.82
N PHE A 19 2.62 -3.44 -0.94
CA PHE A 19 2.38 -2.03 -1.24
C PHE A 19 3.65 -1.33 -1.76
N ASN A 20 4.77 -1.46 -1.04
CA ASN A 20 6.06 -0.89 -1.45
C ASN A 20 6.53 -1.39 -2.82
N ARG A 21 6.33 -2.68 -3.09
CA ARG A 21 6.70 -3.28 -4.38
C ARG A 21 5.89 -2.67 -5.54
N LEU A 22 4.58 -2.50 -5.35
CA LEU A 22 3.68 -1.95 -6.37
C LEU A 22 3.91 -0.46 -6.66
N VAL A 23 4.34 0.30 -5.65
CA VAL A 23 4.64 1.73 -5.79
C VAL A 23 6.06 1.97 -6.35
N GLY A 24 6.91 0.92 -6.43
CA GLY A 24 8.27 1.00 -6.98
C GLY A 24 9.24 1.84 -6.16
N ARG A 25 8.88 2.17 -4.91
CA ARG A 25 9.65 2.99 -3.96
C ARG A 25 9.39 2.46 -2.54
N LYS A 26 10.39 2.45 -1.67
CA LYS A 26 10.18 2.22 -0.21
C LYS A 26 9.49 3.46 0.39
N LEU A 27 8.16 3.54 0.30
CA LEU A 27 7.36 4.65 0.87
C LEU A 27 6.61 4.26 2.14
N ALA A 28 6.28 2.98 2.31
CA ALA A 28 5.88 2.46 3.60
C ALA A 28 7.15 2.26 4.43
N LEU A 29 7.48 3.30 5.20
CA LEU A 29 8.17 3.13 6.47
C LEU A 29 7.33 2.12 7.27
N VAL A 30 7.95 0.98 7.58
CA VAL A 30 7.44 0.03 8.56
C VAL A 30 7.58 0.74 9.89
N ASP A 31 6.57 1.50 10.27
CA ASP A 31 6.45 2.02 11.63
C ASP A 31 5.59 1.01 12.38
N ASP A 32 6.25 0.17 13.18
CA ASP A 32 5.64 -0.87 14.00
C ASP A 32 4.84 -0.29 15.19
N THR A 33 4.67 1.04 15.24
CA THR A 33 3.88 1.73 16.27
C THR A 33 2.38 1.60 15.97
N PRO A 34 1.61 0.84 16.78
CA PRO A 34 0.17 0.74 16.59
C PRO A 34 -0.48 2.11 16.80
N GLY A 35 -1.17 2.65 15.79
CA GLY A 35 -1.99 3.86 15.90
C GLY A 35 -1.59 5.08 15.05
N VAL A 36 -0.62 4.98 14.13
CA VAL A 36 -0.11 6.16 13.37
C VAL A 36 -0.55 6.32 11.91
N THR A 37 -1.30 5.42 11.29
CA THR A 37 -1.87 5.69 9.94
C THR A 37 -3.20 6.42 10.05
N ARG A 38 -3.13 7.71 10.42
CA ARG A 38 -4.30 8.59 10.51
C ARG A 38 -4.86 9.02 9.14
N ASP A 39 -4.11 8.81 8.06
CA ASP A 39 -4.55 9.09 6.69
C ASP A 39 -4.32 7.87 5.77
N ARG A 40 -5.38 7.44 5.07
CA ARG A 40 -5.31 6.45 3.98
C ARG A 40 -4.26 6.91 2.96
N ARG A 41 -3.14 6.19 2.85
CA ARG A 41 -2.11 6.48 1.86
C ARG A 41 -2.53 5.91 0.51
N VAL A 42 -2.97 6.79 -0.39
CA VAL A 42 -3.25 6.46 -1.80
C VAL A 42 -2.01 6.80 -2.62
N HIS A 43 -1.48 5.84 -3.36
CA HIS A 43 -0.30 6.03 -4.20
C HIS A 43 -0.50 5.46 -5.59
N ALA A 44 0.11 6.09 -6.60
CA ALA A 44 0.19 5.52 -7.93
C ALA A 44 1.04 4.24 -7.89
N ALA A 45 0.53 3.17 -8.49
CA ALA A 45 1.16 1.86 -8.58
C ALA A 45 1.21 1.39 -10.04
N LYS A 46 2.14 0.46 -10.28
CA LYS A 46 2.30 -0.22 -11.55
C LYS A 46 2.49 -1.72 -11.35
N LEU A 47 1.77 -2.51 -12.15
CA LEU A 47 2.00 -3.94 -12.27
C LEU A 47 1.99 -4.30 -13.76
N TYR A 48 3.15 -4.64 -14.30
CA TYR A 48 3.35 -4.74 -15.75
C TYR A 48 2.89 -3.46 -16.45
N ASP A 49 1.95 -3.56 -17.38
CA ASP A 49 1.32 -2.49 -18.15
C ASP A 49 0.10 -1.87 -17.45
N LEU A 50 -0.30 -2.40 -16.29
CA LEU A 50 -1.41 -1.86 -15.50
C LEU A 50 -0.97 -0.68 -14.63
N HIS A 51 -1.73 0.40 -14.70
CA HIS A 51 -1.59 1.59 -13.88
C HIS A 51 -2.85 1.83 -13.05
N PHE A 52 -2.69 1.97 -11.74
CA PHE A 52 -3.79 2.11 -10.79
C PHE A 52 -3.37 2.85 -9.53
N ASP A 53 -4.34 3.30 -8.74
CA ASP A 53 -4.08 3.80 -7.40
C ASP A 53 -4.16 2.64 -6.41
N VAL A 54 -3.14 2.46 -5.58
CA VAL A 54 -3.14 1.50 -4.47
C VAL A 54 -3.41 2.19 -3.14
N ILE A 55 -4.22 1.56 -2.31
CA ILE A 55 -4.62 2.03 -0.98
C ILE A 55 -4.06 1.06 0.06
N ASP A 56 -3.24 1.57 0.97
CA ASP A 56 -2.86 0.85 2.20
C ASP A 56 -3.94 1.07 3.25
N THR A 57 -4.57 0.00 3.73
CA THR A 57 -5.67 0.06 4.69
C THR A 57 -5.23 -0.02 6.15
N ALA A 58 -3.94 0.21 6.42
CA ALA A 58 -3.24 -0.05 7.68
C ALA A 58 -3.01 -1.55 7.95
N GLY A 59 -1.89 -1.81 8.62
CA GLY A 59 -1.42 -3.12 9.07
C GLY A 59 -2.33 -3.77 10.09
#